data_AF-A0A3M4YU22-F1
#
_entry.id   AF-A0A3M4YU22-F1
#
_cell.length_a   1.000
_cell.length_b   1.000
_cell.length_c   1.000
_cell.angle_alpha   90.00
_cell.angle_beta   90.00
_cell.angle_gamma   90.00
#
_symmetry.space_group_name_H-M   'P 1'
#
loop_
_entity.id
_entity.type
_entity.pdbx_description
1 polymer ?
#
loop_
_entity_poly.entity_id
_entity_poly.type
_entity_poly.pdbx_seq_one_letter_code
_entity_poly.pdbx_strand_id
1 'polypeptide(L)'
;MPVSISTPRIRIGINPISWSNDDLPALGGETPLSTALSEGKAIGYEGFELNGKFPKDAKGVGDVLRPYDLALVSGWYSSHLARRSVAEEIEAITPACAIARREWRFGTGVR
;
A
#
# COMPACT_ATOMS: atom_id res chain seq x y z
N MET A 1 -2.27 -28.59 31.88
CA MET A 1 -2.01 -28.41 30.44
C MET A 1 -1.80 -26.92 30.20
N PRO A 2 -0.65 -26.46 29.67
CA PRO A 2 -0.52 -25.05 29.33
C PRO A 2 -1.41 -24.75 28.12
N VAL A 3 -2.20 -23.67 28.22
CA VAL A 3 -2.98 -23.16 27.11
C VAL A 3 -2.01 -22.53 26.12
N SER A 4 -1.87 -23.10 24.93
CA SER A 4 -1.11 -22.48 23.83
C SER A 4 -1.89 -21.27 23.32
N ILE A 5 -1.51 -20.07 23.75
CA ILE A 5 -2.01 -18.83 23.17
C ILE A 5 -1.33 -18.68 21.80
N SER A 6 -2.05 -18.99 20.73
CA SER A 6 -1.66 -18.60 19.38
C SER A 6 -1.81 -17.08 19.28
N THR A 7 -0.74 -16.33 19.52
CA THR A 7 -0.74 -14.89 19.23
C THR A 7 -1.09 -14.70 17.75
N PRO A 8 -2.14 -13.91 17.41
CA PRO A 8 -2.46 -13.66 16.02
C PRO A 8 -1.24 -13.04 15.34
N ARG A 9 -0.90 -13.56 14.15
CA ARG A 9 0.27 -13.12 13.38
C ARG A 9 -0.03 -11.71 12.84
N ILE A 10 0.40 -10.69 13.59
CA ILE A 10 0.35 -9.30 13.14
C ILE A 10 1.39 -9.14 12.04
N ARG A 11 0.95 -8.58 10.92
CA ARG A 11 1.84 -8.21 9.81
C ARG A 11 2.05 -6.70 9.85
N ILE A 12 3.27 -6.24 9.64
CA ILE A 12 3.62 -4.82 9.71
C ILE A 12 3.95 -4.30 8.31
N GLY A 13 3.22 -3.27 7.89
CA GLY A 13 3.46 -2.52 6.66
C GLY A 13 3.99 -1.13 6.95
N ILE A 14 4.46 -0.43 5.92
CA ILE A 14 5.05 0.91 6.04
C ILE A 14 4.56 1.85 4.95
N ASN A 15 4.46 3.15 5.26
CA ASN A 15 4.25 4.18 4.26
C ASN A 15 5.60 4.62 3.65
N PRO A 16 5.73 4.66 2.31
CA PRO A 16 6.97 5.04 1.63
C PRO A 16 7.37 6.52 1.80
N ILE A 17 6.57 7.35 2.49
CA ILE A 17 6.89 8.74 2.83
C ILE A 17 8.22 8.89 3.57
N SER A 18 8.67 7.84 4.26
CA SER A 18 9.99 7.79 4.91
C SER A 18 11.16 7.86 3.92
N TRP A 19 10.93 7.54 2.64
CA TRP A 19 11.93 7.61 1.55
C TRP A 19 11.68 8.75 0.57
N SER A 20 10.42 9.11 0.35
CA SER A 20 10.06 10.20 -0.56
C SER A 20 8.69 10.79 -0.25
N ASN A 21 8.61 12.11 -0.20
CA ASN A 21 7.38 12.84 0.09
C ASN A 21 6.71 13.35 -1.20
N ASP A 22 5.44 12.99 -1.43
CA ASP A 22 4.69 13.40 -2.62
C ASP A 22 4.30 14.89 -2.58
N ASP A 23 4.02 15.45 -1.39
CA ASP A 23 3.64 16.86 -1.22
C ASP A 23 4.85 17.80 -1.27
N LEU A 24 6.03 17.31 -0.88
CA LEU A 24 7.29 18.05 -0.92
C LEU A 24 8.39 17.24 -1.62
N PRO A 25 8.43 17.24 -2.97
CA PRO A 25 9.34 16.40 -3.76
C PRO A 25 10.83 16.62 -3.50
N ALA A 26 11.22 17.78 -2.98
CA ALA A 26 12.60 18.04 -2.55
C ALA A 26 13.07 17.06 -1.44
N LEU A 27 12.14 16.48 -0.69
CA LEU A 27 12.41 15.43 0.30
C LEU A 27 12.35 14.05 -0.35
N GLY A 28 13.46 13.63 -0.96
CA GLY A 28 13.62 12.27 -1.48
C GLY A 28 12.88 11.97 -2.78
N GLY A 29 12.46 12.98 -3.53
CA GLY A 29 11.81 12.82 -4.84
C GLY A 29 12.64 11.96 -5.81
N GLU A 30 13.96 12.11 -5.80
CA GLU A 30 14.88 11.32 -6.63
C GLU A 30 15.06 9.86 -6.16
N THR A 31 14.64 9.51 -4.94
CA THR A 31 14.75 8.15 -4.41
C THR A 31 13.87 7.19 -5.22
N PRO A 32 14.42 6.21 -5.95
CA PRO A 32 13.60 5.30 -6.75
C PRO A 32 12.67 4.46 -5.87
N LEU A 33 11.50 4.08 -6.39
CA LEU A 33 10.57 3.18 -5.68
C LEU A 33 11.25 1.86 -5.31
N SER A 34 12.11 1.32 -6.20
CA SER A 34 12.85 0.08 -5.94
C SER A 34 13.76 0.18 -4.71
N THR A 35 14.32 1.35 -4.41
CA THR A 35 15.14 1.56 -3.20
C THR A 35 14.29 1.44 -1.94
N ALA A 36 13.13 2.10 -1.90
CA ALA A 36 12.23 1.99 -0.76
C ALA A 36 11.77 0.53 -0.54
N LEU A 37 11.43 -0.19 -1.62
CA LEU A 37 10.98 -1.58 -1.53
C LEU A 37 12.09 -2.54 -1.07
N SER A 38 13.31 -2.39 -1.61
CA SER A 38 14.44 -3.24 -1.22
C SER A 38 14.84 -3.02 0.23
N GLU A 39 14.96 -1.76 0.66
CA GLU A 39 15.33 -1.41 2.04
C GLU A 39 14.21 -1.77 3.02
N GLY A 40 12.95 -1.51 2.68
CA GLY A 40 11.81 -1.89 3.51
C GLY A 40 11.72 -3.40 3.76
N LYS A 41 11.98 -4.22 2.72
CA LYS A 41 12.07 -5.67 2.88
C LYS A 41 13.24 -6.07 3.78
N ALA A 42 14.40 -5.44 3.62
CA ALA A 42 15.58 -5.71 4.47
C ALA A 42 15.36 -5.35 5.94
N ILE A 43 14.56 -4.30 6.23
CA ILE A 43 14.16 -3.91 7.59
C ILE A 43 13.18 -4.93 8.20
N GLY A 44 12.44 -5.67 7.38
CA GLY A 44 11.47 -6.68 7.82
C GLY A 44 10.01 -6.27 7.68
N TYR A 45 9.70 -5.18 6.95
CA TYR A 45 8.32 -4.88 6.60
C TYR A 45 7.77 -5.93 5.62
N GLU A 46 6.49 -6.21 5.77
CA GLU A 46 5.77 -7.22 4.97
C GLU A 46 4.91 -6.60 3.86
N GLY A 47 4.92 -5.27 3.75
CA GLY A 47 4.18 -4.56 2.72
C GLY A 47 4.34 -3.06 2.78
N PHE A 48 3.79 -2.41 1.76
CA PHE A 48 3.84 -0.96 1.59
C PHE A 48 2.44 -0.37 1.34
N GLU A 49 2.24 0.85 1.80
CA GLU A 49 1.18 1.75 1.33
C GLU A 49 1.54 2.36 -0.04
N LEU A 50 0.52 2.74 -0.82
CA LEU A 50 0.72 3.47 -2.09
C LEU A 50 1.20 4.91 -1.87
N ASN A 51 2.03 5.37 -2.80
CA ASN A 51 2.31 6.78 -3.03
C ASN A 51 2.35 7.09 -4.53
N GLY A 52 2.70 8.33 -4.88
CA GLY A 52 2.74 8.84 -6.25
C GLY A 52 3.70 8.11 -7.20
N LYS A 53 4.63 7.29 -6.67
CA LYS A 53 5.59 6.52 -7.47
C LYS A 53 5.08 5.14 -7.89
N PHE A 54 3.97 4.66 -7.32
CA PHE A 54 3.38 3.38 -7.70
C PHE A 54 2.60 3.49 -9.03
N PRO A 55 2.48 2.39 -9.79
CA PRO A 55 1.55 2.30 -10.91
C PRO A 55 0.10 2.59 -10.48
N LYS A 56 -0.72 3.06 -11.42
CA LYS A 56 -2.12 3.46 -11.17
C LYS A 56 -3.14 2.36 -11.43
N ASP A 57 -2.68 1.13 -11.63
CA ASP A 57 -3.53 -0.04 -11.87
C ASP A 57 -3.08 -1.22 -11.00
N ALA A 58 -4.03 -2.09 -10.67
CA ALA A 58 -3.80 -3.22 -9.76
C ALA A 58 -2.68 -4.15 -10.24
N LYS A 59 -2.64 -4.44 -11.56
CA LYS A 59 -1.65 -5.35 -12.13
C LYS A 59 -0.25 -4.76 -11.99
N GLY A 60 -0.08 -3.49 -12.33
CA GLY A 60 1.18 -2.77 -12.18
C GLY A 60 1.65 -2.76 -10.73
N VAL A 61 0.77 -2.45 -9.77
CA VAL A 61 1.13 -2.49 -8.33
C VAL A 61 1.60 -3.89 -7.91
N GLY A 62 0.85 -4.92 -8.29
CA GLY A 62 1.22 -6.31 -7.99
C GLY A 62 2.53 -6.73 -8.65
N ASP A 63 2.80 -6.32 -9.89
CA ASP A 63 4.03 -6.61 -10.62
C ASP A 63 5.26 -5.97 -9.97
N VAL A 64 5.13 -4.77 -9.40
CA VAL A 64 6.25 -4.06 -8.77
C VAL A 64 6.56 -4.59 -7.36
N LEU A 65 5.54 -5.05 -6.62
CA LEU A 65 5.71 -5.59 -5.26
C LEU A 65 6.22 -7.04 -5.23
N ARG A 66 5.81 -7.87 -6.22
CA ARG A 66 6.09 -9.31 -6.27
C ARG A 66 7.58 -9.68 -6.17
N PRO A 67 8.53 -8.99 -6.83
CA PRO A 67 9.96 -9.34 -6.73
C PRO A 67 10.54 -9.24 -5.32
N TYR A 68 9.90 -8.46 -4.44
CA TYR A 68 10.34 -8.25 -3.07
C TYR A 68 9.57 -9.09 -2.04
N ASP A 69 8.59 -9.88 -2.49
CA ASP A 69 7.67 -10.60 -1.60
C ASP A 69 7.04 -9.64 -0.56
N LEU A 70 6.51 -8.52 -1.06
CA LEU A 70 5.79 -7.50 -0.30
C LEU A 70 4.33 -7.47 -0.73
N ALA A 71 3.44 -7.12 0.20
CA ALA A 71 2.02 -6.94 -0.09
C ALA A 71 1.62 -5.45 -0.13
N LEU A 72 0.53 -5.15 -0.81
CA LEU A 72 -0.14 -3.86 -0.69
C LEU A 72 -0.86 -3.80 0.67
N VAL A 73 -0.58 -2.74 1.45
CA VAL A 73 -1.07 -2.56 2.82
C VAL A 73 -2.24 -1.57 2.89
N SER A 74 -2.16 -0.47 2.15
CA SER A 74 -3.18 0.59 2.14
C SER A 74 -2.90 1.57 1.00
N GLY A 75 -3.72 2.61 0.88
CA GLY A 75 -3.51 3.71 -0.04
C GLY A 75 -4.33 4.93 0.41
N TRP A 76 -3.84 6.12 0.06
CA TRP A 76 -4.52 7.37 0.35
C TRP A 76 -5.48 7.79 -0.78
N TYR A 77 -6.66 8.28 -0.41
CA TYR A 77 -7.60 8.93 -1.32
C TYR A 77 -8.14 10.21 -0.67
N SER A 78 -7.87 11.36 -1.30
CA SER A 78 -8.40 12.65 -0.87
C SER A 78 -9.85 12.80 -1.33
N SER A 79 -10.79 12.77 -0.39
CA SER A 79 -12.20 12.95 -0.71
C SER A 79 -12.56 14.40 -1.03
N HIS A 80 -13.50 14.60 -1.96
CA HIS A 80 -14.04 15.90 -2.33
C HIS A 80 -15.54 16.05 -2.04
N LEU A 81 -16.08 15.32 -1.04
CA LEU A 81 -17.51 15.39 -0.66
C LEU A 81 -18.01 16.80 -0.30
N ALA A 82 -17.15 17.71 0.13
CA ALA A 82 -17.52 19.11 0.34
C ALA A 82 -17.83 19.88 -0.96
N ARG A 83 -17.45 19.32 -2.12
CA ARG A 83 -17.59 19.94 -3.45
C ARG A 83 -18.31 19.04 -4.47
N ARG A 84 -18.56 17.76 -4.16
CA ARG A 84 -19.17 16.77 -5.04
C ARG A 84 -20.34 16.09 -4.34
N SER A 85 -21.30 15.63 -5.12
CA SER A 85 -22.33 14.72 -4.62
C SER A 85 -21.73 13.38 -4.20
N VAL A 86 -22.45 12.63 -3.36
CA VAL A 86 -22.06 11.28 -2.95
C VAL A 86 -21.92 10.35 -4.17
N ALA A 87 -22.80 10.47 -5.17
CA ALA A 87 -22.75 9.64 -6.37
C ALA A 87 -21.45 9.87 -7.18
N GLU A 88 -21.12 11.14 -7.44
CA GLU A 88 -19.87 11.51 -8.13
C GLU A 88 -18.64 11.05 -7.35
N GLU A 89 -18.68 11.12 -6.02
CA GLU A 89 -17.56 10.70 -5.19
C GLU A 89 -17.37 9.17 -5.21
N ILE A 90 -18.47 8.41 -5.20
CA ILE A 90 -18.43 6.95 -5.34
C ILE A 90 -17.80 6.56 -6.69
N GLU A 91 -18.18 7.24 -7.78
CA GLU A 91 -17.56 7.02 -9.09
C GLU A 91 -16.07 7.37 -9.05
N ALA A 92 -15.70 8.49 -8.42
CA ALA A 92 -14.31 8.95 -8.34
C ALA A 92 -13.40 8.06 -7.48
N ILE A 93 -13.90 7.44 -6.39
CA ILE A 93 -13.09 6.54 -5.53
C ILE A 93 -13.01 5.12 -6.09
N THR A 94 -13.94 4.71 -6.95
CA THR A 94 -14.06 3.34 -7.47
C THR A 94 -12.73 2.77 -8.02
N PRO A 95 -11.93 3.51 -8.82
CA PRO A 95 -10.63 3.01 -9.29
C PRO A 95 -9.65 2.69 -8.16
N ALA A 96 -9.56 3.53 -7.12
CA ALA A 96 -8.70 3.29 -5.97
C ALA A 96 -9.15 2.06 -5.18
N CYS A 97 -10.45 1.88 -4.99
CA CYS A 97 -11.02 0.68 -4.39
C CYS A 97 -10.72 -0.59 -5.22
N ALA A 98 -10.69 -0.50 -6.55
CA ALA A 98 -10.38 -1.63 -7.43
C ALA A 98 -8.94 -2.12 -7.27
N ILE A 99 -7.97 -1.21 -7.07
CA ILE A 99 -6.57 -1.54 -6.76
C ILE A 99 -6.51 -2.30 -5.44
N ALA A 100 -7.10 -1.72 -4.38
CA ALA A 100 -7.10 -2.33 -3.05
C ALA A 100 -7.72 -3.73 -3.06
N ARG A 101 -8.87 -3.92 -3.72
CA ARG A 101 -9.58 -5.22 -3.75
C ARG A 101 -8.80 -6.36 -4.38
N ARG A 102 -7.98 -6.10 -5.40
CA ARG A 102 -7.25 -7.17 -6.12
C ARG A 102 -5.94 -7.56 -5.44
N GLU A 103 -5.27 -6.60 -4.82
CA GLU A 103 -3.93 -6.81 -4.27
C GLU A 103 -3.89 -6.92 -2.73
N TRP A 104 -5.04 -6.79 -2.05
CA TRP A 104 -5.11 -6.98 -0.61
C TRP A 104 -4.78 -8.42 -0.23
N ARG A 105 -3.55 -8.64 0.23
CA ARG A 105 -3.04 -9.94 0.70
C ARG A 105 -2.83 -9.97 2.22
N PHE A 106 -3.25 -8.94 2.94
CA PHE A 106 -3.21 -8.85 4.40
C PHE A 106 -4.44 -9.55 5.00
N GLY A 107 -4.47 -10.89 4.96
CA GLY A 107 -5.52 -11.71 5.53
C GLY A 107 -5.08 -13.16 5.67
N THR A 108 -5.49 -13.82 6.74
CA THR A 108 -5.17 -15.23 7.05
C THR A 108 -5.47 -16.09 5.83
N GLY A 109 -4.44 -16.78 5.33
CA GLY A 109 -4.52 -17.58 4.12
C GLY A 109 -5.75 -18.49 4.10
N VAL A 110 -6.70 -18.14 3.24
CA VAL A 110 -7.47 -19.11 2.50
C VAL A 110 -7.06 -18.88 1.06
N ARG A 111 -6.21 -19.79 0.57
CA ARG A 111 -5.99 -19.94 -0.87
C ARG A 111 -7.27 -20.50 -1.49
#